data_AF-A0A4R1L385-F1
#
_entry.id   AF-A0A4R1L385-F1
#
_cell.length_a   1.000
_cell.length_b   1.000
_cell.length_c   1.000
_cell.angle_alpha   90.00
_cell.angle_beta   90.00
_cell.angle_gamma   90.00
#
_symmetry.space_group_name_H-M   'P 1'
#
loop_
_entity.id
_entity.type
_entity.pdbx_description
1 polymer ?
#
loop_
_entity_poly.entity_id
_entity_poly.type
_entity_poly.pdbx_seq_one_letter_code
_entity_poly.pdbx_strand_id
1 'polypeptide(L)'
;MKKLLTVRYLLLALLLTGLSSVSFAGVFVSINVAPPPLPVYAQPACPTPGYLWTPGYWAYGPAGYYWVPGVWVAPPRVGYLWTPGYWGFGAGVYQWHPGYWGPHVGFYGGVNYGFGYGGVGFGGGVWQGGVFRYNTAVVNVNQTVIHNTYVDRTVIRNTTINRVSYNGPGGVEARPTAQEQSAMREQHFQPTGEQLSHQQNAAIDRNQLASVNGGHPRNVAMNRINGRRFNEQGRIAQGINSGQMNAREAARAENRQANINRSITQDRRANGGRLTPQERQNINRRQNNASRQIYREKHNGRVAPR
;
A
#
# COMPACT_ATOMS: atom_id res chain seq x y z
N MET A 1 7.09 0.98 -70.03
CA MET A 1 7.75 0.45 -68.82
C MET A 1 8.16 1.58 -67.84
N LYS A 2 7.24 2.48 -67.45
CA LYS A 2 7.53 3.57 -66.48
C LYS A 2 6.47 3.73 -65.37
N LYS A 3 5.44 2.87 -65.33
CA LYS A 3 4.36 2.93 -64.31
C LYS A 3 4.43 1.84 -63.24
N LEU A 4 5.40 0.91 -63.32
CA LEU A 4 5.57 -0.18 -62.35
C LEU A 4 6.63 0.10 -61.26
N LEU A 5 7.40 1.18 -61.40
CA LEU A 5 8.44 1.54 -60.42
C LEU A 5 7.91 2.40 -59.26
N THR A 6 6.82 3.12 -59.45
CA THR A 6 6.31 4.09 -58.46
C THR A 6 5.47 3.44 -57.34
N VAL A 7 4.92 2.24 -57.55
CA VAL A 7 4.11 1.53 -56.54
C VAL A 7 4.98 0.83 -55.49
N ARG A 8 6.22 0.44 -55.84
CA ARG A 8 7.16 -0.21 -54.90
C ARG A 8 7.68 0.75 -53.82
N TYR A 9 7.78 2.04 -54.09
CA TYR A 9 8.26 3.01 -53.11
C TYR A 9 7.16 3.52 -52.16
N LEU A 10 5.88 3.45 -52.55
CA LEU A 10 4.77 3.79 -51.66
C LEU A 10 4.48 2.70 -50.62
N LEU A 11 4.75 1.42 -50.95
CA LEU A 11 4.65 0.32 -49.97
C LEU A 11 5.87 0.22 -49.03
N LEU A 12 7.01 0.82 -49.39
CA LEU A 12 8.18 0.90 -48.51
C LEU A 12 8.12 2.12 -47.57
N ALA A 13 7.39 3.18 -47.94
CA ALA A 13 7.21 4.36 -47.11
C ALA A 13 6.11 4.19 -46.03
N LEU A 14 5.18 3.25 -46.20
CA LEU A 14 4.14 2.96 -45.19
C LEU A 14 4.61 1.99 -44.09
N LEU A 15 5.83 1.45 -44.19
CA LEU A 15 6.39 0.55 -43.16
C LEU A 15 7.25 1.28 -42.11
N LEU A 16 7.39 2.61 -42.21
CA LEU A 16 8.19 3.43 -41.28
C LEU A 16 7.39 4.26 -40.28
N THR A 17 6.05 4.12 -40.22
CA THR A 17 5.30 4.51 -39.01
C THR A 17 5.32 3.35 -38.03
N GLY A 18 6.53 2.93 -37.66
CA GLY A 18 6.74 2.12 -36.47
C GLY A 18 6.19 2.89 -35.30
N LEU A 19 5.13 2.34 -34.70
CA LEU A 19 4.60 2.78 -33.42
C LEU A 19 5.76 3.16 -32.53
N SER A 20 5.82 4.42 -32.09
CA SER A 20 6.58 4.81 -30.92
C SER A 20 5.92 4.13 -29.72
N SER A 21 6.05 2.81 -29.62
CA SER A 21 5.91 2.11 -28.36
C SER A 21 7.05 2.65 -27.52
N VAL A 22 6.72 3.60 -26.66
CA VAL A 22 7.59 4.02 -25.56
C VAL A 22 7.73 2.77 -24.70
N SER A 23 8.69 1.91 -25.04
CA SER A 23 9.13 0.83 -24.18
C SER A 23 9.82 1.52 -23.02
N PHE A 24 9.06 1.83 -21.97
CA PHE A 24 9.67 1.98 -20.67
C PHE A 24 10.33 0.65 -20.38
N ALA A 25 11.65 0.60 -20.56
CA ALA A 25 12.48 -0.37 -19.87
C ALA A 25 12.23 -0.13 -18.38
N GLY A 26 11.20 -0.78 -17.84
CA GLY A 26 11.01 -0.87 -16.41
C GLY A 26 12.33 -1.37 -15.86
N VAL A 27 13.00 -0.58 -15.03
CA VAL A 27 14.21 -1.03 -14.37
C VAL A 27 13.77 -2.20 -13.48
N PHE A 28 13.93 -3.42 -14.00
CA PHE A 28 13.68 -4.64 -13.24
C PHE A 28 14.81 -4.74 -12.22
N VAL A 29 14.54 -4.23 -11.02
CA VAL A 29 15.45 -4.41 -9.90
C VAL A 29 15.34 -5.88 -9.49
N SER A 30 16.33 -6.68 -9.89
CA SER A 30 16.47 -8.08 -9.49
C SER A 30 17.24 -8.14 -8.17
N ILE A 31 16.60 -8.65 -7.12
CA ILE A 31 17.16 -8.64 -5.76
C ILE A 31 17.21 -10.09 -5.26
N ASN A 32 18.30 -10.49 -4.60
CA ASN A 32 18.46 -11.85 -4.06
C ASN A 32 17.93 -12.00 -2.62
N VAL A 33 17.40 -10.92 -2.03
CA VAL A 33 16.91 -10.87 -0.65
C VAL A 33 15.42 -10.55 -0.69
N ALA A 34 14.62 -11.32 0.06
CA ALA A 34 13.17 -11.12 0.12
C ALA A 34 12.81 -9.74 0.68
N PRO A 35 11.70 -9.12 0.22
CA PRO A 35 11.17 -7.94 0.88
C PRO A 35 10.75 -8.27 2.33
N PRO A 36 10.89 -7.34 3.28
CA PRO A 36 10.43 -7.56 4.64
C PRO A 36 8.91 -7.83 4.68
N PRO A 37 8.40 -8.46 5.76
CA PRO A 37 6.96 -8.61 5.95
C PRO A 37 6.22 -7.26 5.92
N LEU A 38 4.95 -7.26 5.51
CA LEU A 38 4.11 -6.06 5.55
C LEU A 38 4.01 -5.52 6.99
N PRO A 39 4.21 -4.21 7.20
CA PRO A 39 3.90 -3.53 8.45
C PRO A 39 2.40 -3.60 8.75
N VAL A 40 2.06 -3.72 10.04
CA VAL A 40 0.67 -3.62 10.48
C VAL A 40 0.34 -2.17 10.79
N TYR A 41 -0.60 -1.59 10.04
CA TYR A 41 -1.04 -0.21 10.26
C TYR A 41 -2.55 -0.08 10.11
N ALA A 42 -3.11 1.06 10.52
CA ALA A 42 -4.50 1.38 10.24
C ALA A 42 -4.56 2.47 9.16
N GLN A 43 -5.57 2.37 8.31
CA GLN A 43 -5.85 3.35 7.29
C GLN A 43 -6.34 4.67 7.94
N PRO A 44 -5.76 5.83 7.58
CA PRO A 44 -6.29 7.13 7.96
C PRO A 44 -7.71 7.31 7.41
N ALA A 45 -8.50 8.19 8.02
CA ALA A 45 -9.81 8.54 7.44
C ALA A 45 -9.61 9.15 6.05
N CYS A 46 -10.44 8.75 5.08
CA CYS A 46 -10.43 9.34 3.75
C CYS A 46 -10.63 10.86 3.86
N PRO A 47 -9.71 11.67 3.30
CA PRO A 47 -9.71 13.11 3.49
C PRO A 47 -10.85 13.81 2.73
N THR A 48 -11.28 13.23 1.60
CA THR A 48 -12.23 13.85 0.66
C THR A 48 -12.93 12.76 -0.14
N PRO A 49 -14.22 12.90 -0.50
CA PRO A 49 -14.89 11.99 -1.42
C PRO A 49 -14.14 11.82 -2.75
N GLY A 50 -14.24 10.64 -3.37
CA GLY A 50 -13.62 10.31 -4.65
C GLY A 50 -12.15 9.90 -4.59
N TYR A 51 -11.48 10.00 -3.43
CA TYR A 51 -10.12 9.48 -3.26
C TYR A 51 -10.15 7.96 -3.05
N LEU A 52 -9.15 7.28 -3.59
CA LEU A 52 -8.95 5.84 -3.45
C LEU A 52 -7.74 5.54 -2.58
N TRP A 53 -7.83 4.46 -1.82
CA TRP A 53 -6.73 4.01 -0.98
C TRP A 53 -5.67 3.34 -1.83
N THR A 54 -4.44 3.84 -1.75
CA THR A 54 -3.26 3.15 -2.29
C THR A 54 -2.51 2.55 -1.10
N PRO A 55 -2.37 1.22 -1.02
CA PRO A 55 -1.69 0.62 0.13
C PRO A 55 -0.20 0.93 0.12
N GLY A 56 0.41 0.89 1.30
CA GLY A 56 1.85 1.03 1.43
C GLY A 56 2.55 -0.24 0.95
N TYR A 57 3.80 -0.09 0.52
CA TYR A 57 4.58 -1.18 -0.02
C TYR A 57 6.08 -0.99 0.26
N TRP A 58 6.82 -2.08 0.25
CA TRP A 58 8.28 -2.04 0.25
C TRP A 58 8.75 -1.70 -1.16
N ALA A 59 9.38 -0.56 -1.34
CA ALA A 59 10.16 -0.27 -2.54
C ALA A 59 11.63 -0.64 -2.29
N TYR A 60 12.44 -0.72 -3.34
CA TYR A 60 13.87 -0.96 -3.23
C TYR A 60 14.67 0.18 -3.86
N GLY A 61 15.74 0.59 -3.19
CA GLY A 61 16.64 1.63 -3.67
C GLY A 61 18.09 1.29 -3.36
N PRO A 62 19.04 2.22 -3.60
CA PRO A 62 20.47 1.96 -3.41
C PRO A 62 20.86 1.50 -1.99
N ALA A 63 20.09 1.92 -0.98
CA ALA A 63 20.31 1.55 0.42
C ALA A 63 19.48 0.33 0.91
N GLY A 64 18.84 -0.40 -0.02
CA GLY A 64 17.99 -1.55 0.24
C GLY A 64 16.49 -1.22 0.27
N TYR A 65 15.70 -2.08 0.91
CA TYR A 65 14.26 -1.90 1.04
C TYR A 65 13.91 -0.67 1.89
N TYR A 66 12.96 0.13 1.43
CA TYR A 66 12.35 1.22 2.17
C TYR A 66 10.83 1.19 2.04
N TRP A 67 10.13 1.61 3.09
CA TRP A 67 8.68 1.61 3.10
C TRP A 67 8.12 2.88 2.47
N VAL A 68 7.24 2.72 1.49
CA VAL A 68 6.40 3.80 0.96
C VAL A 68 5.09 3.79 1.73
N PRO A 69 4.74 4.85 2.47
CA PRO A 69 3.53 4.89 3.28
C PRO A 69 2.27 4.71 2.44
N GLY A 70 1.27 3.96 2.93
CA GLY A 70 -0.04 3.91 2.27
C GLY A 70 -0.73 5.26 2.33
N VAL A 71 -1.48 5.63 1.29
CA VAL A 71 -2.01 6.99 1.17
C VAL A 71 -3.30 7.04 0.34
N TRP A 72 -4.20 7.95 0.68
CA TRP A 72 -5.36 8.26 -0.16
C TRP A 72 -4.93 9.15 -1.34
N VAL A 73 -5.33 8.76 -2.55
CA VAL A 73 -4.95 9.44 -3.80
C VAL A 73 -6.18 9.68 -4.66
N ALA A 74 -6.25 10.84 -5.31
CA ALA A 74 -7.25 11.09 -6.33
C ALA A 74 -6.95 10.25 -7.58
N PRO A 75 -7.91 9.50 -8.13
CA PRO A 75 -7.68 8.76 -9.37
C PRO A 75 -7.43 9.73 -10.52
N PRO A 76 -6.57 9.37 -11.51
CA PRO A 76 -6.31 10.23 -12.67
C PRO A 76 -7.55 10.41 -13.55
N ARG A 77 -8.55 9.52 -13.43
CA ARG A 77 -9.81 9.57 -14.16
C ARG A 77 -10.94 8.92 -13.34
N VAL A 78 -12.14 9.50 -13.43
CA VAL A 78 -13.35 8.87 -12.88
C VAL A 78 -13.55 7.48 -13.50
N GLY A 79 -13.96 6.51 -12.69
CA GLY A 79 -14.12 5.12 -13.13
C GLY A 79 -12.85 4.27 -12.99
N TYR A 80 -11.70 4.87 -12.66
CA TYR A 80 -10.45 4.12 -12.51
C TYR A 80 -10.25 3.67 -11.06
N LEU A 81 -9.64 2.50 -10.91
CA LEU A 81 -9.24 1.86 -9.67
C LEU A 81 -7.72 1.69 -9.67
N TRP A 82 -7.14 1.61 -8.48
CA TRP A 82 -5.71 1.35 -8.31
C TRP A 82 -5.44 -0.15 -8.20
N THR A 83 -4.54 -0.66 -9.03
CA THR A 83 -3.92 -1.99 -8.85
C THR A 83 -2.60 -1.81 -8.12
N PRO A 84 -2.42 -2.36 -6.91
CA PRO A 84 -1.16 -2.28 -6.17
C PRO A 84 0.00 -2.91 -6.95
N GLY A 85 1.18 -2.33 -6.83
CA GLY A 85 2.40 -3.00 -7.24
C GLY A 85 2.78 -4.10 -6.25
N TYR A 86 3.51 -5.11 -6.70
CA TYR A 86 3.90 -6.25 -5.87
C TYR A 86 5.29 -6.79 -6.24
N TRP A 87 5.93 -7.46 -5.29
CA TRP A 87 7.14 -8.24 -5.56
C TRP A 87 6.77 -9.66 -6.00
N GLY A 88 7.33 -10.13 -7.11
CA GLY A 88 7.25 -11.52 -7.54
C GLY A 88 8.62 -12.20 -7.39
N PHE A 89 8.66 -13.42 -6.88
CA PHE A 89 9.85 -14.26 -6.83
C PHE A 89 9.85 -15.25 -8.00
N GLY A 90 10.87 -15.20 -8.83
CA GLY A 90 11.04 -16.07 -9.98
C GLY A 90 12.48 -16.09 -10.45
N ALA A 91 12.94 -17.22 -11.01
CA ALA A 91 14.32 -17.39 -11.48
C ALA A 91 15.40 -17.02 -10.43
N GLY A 92 15.12 -17.24 -9.14
CA GLY A 92 16.06 -16.96 -8.04
C GLY A 92 16.13 -15.50 -7.59
N VAL A 93 15.32 -14.61 -8.17
CA VAL A 93 15.31 -13.17 -7.87
C VAL A 93 13.92 -12.65 -7.53
N TYR A 94 13.87 -11.62 -6.70
CA TYR A 94 12.67 -10.81 -6.47
C TYR A 94 12.62 -9.68 -7.49
N GLN A 95 11.50 -9.56 -8.20
CA GLN A 95 11.24 -8.55 -9.23
C GLN A 95 10.04 -7.69 -8.83
N TRP A 96 10.14 -6.38 -9.04
CA TRP A 96 9.04 -5.45 -8.78
C TRP A 96 8.12 -5.35 -9.99
N HIS A 97 6.83 -5.58 -9.78
CA HIS A 97 5.76 -5.28 -10.72
C HIS A 97 5.12 -3.94 -10.31
N PRO A 98 5.29 -2.86 -11.10
CA PRO A 98 4.71 -1.57 -10.77
C PRO A 98 3.18 -1.61 -10.74
N GLY A 99 2.60 -0.86 -9.80
CA GLY A 99 1.16 -0.63 -9.75
C GLY A 99 0.69 0.33 -10.83
N TYR A 100 -0.60 0.32 -11.11
CA TYR A 100 -1.19 1.12 -12.18
C TYR A 100 -2.67 1.43 -11.90
N TRP A 101 -3.18 2.46 -12.58
CA TRP A 101 -4.60 2.78 -12.62
C TRP A 101 -5.25 2.16 -13.85
N GLY A 102 -6.41 1.53 -13.67
CA GLY A 102 -7.20 0.94 -14.76
C GLY A 102 -8.69 0.93 -14.43
N PRO A 103 -9.57 0.62 -15.39
CA PRO A 103 -11.01 0.52 -15.12
C PRO A 103 -11.33 -0.67 -14.21
N HIS A 104 -10.48 -1.71 -14.22
CA HIS A 104 -10.55 -2.84 -13.28
C HIS A 104 -9.23 -3.03 -12.52
N VAL A 105 -9.32 -3.64 -11.33
CA VAL A 105 -8.13 -4.06 -10.57
C VAL A 105 -7.62 -5.38 -11.13
N GLY A 106 -6.37 -5.38 -11.59
CA GLY A 106 -5.70 -6.58 -12.07
C GLY A 106 -4.97 -7.34 -10.97
N PHE A 107 -4.12 -8.28 -11.37
CA PHE A 107 -3.38 -9.10 -10.42
C PHE A 107 -2.25 -8.32 -9.74
N TYR A 108 -2.25 -8.36 -8.42
CA TYR A 108 -1.23 -7.74 -7.57
C TYR A 108 -0.49 -8.78 -6.71
N GLY A 109 -0.23 -9.97 -7.28
CA GLY A 109 0.57 -11.00 -6.63
C GLY A 109 -0.14 -11.82 -5.56
N GLY A 110 -1.46 -11.66 -5.37
CA GLY A 110 -2.17 -12.32 -4.29
C GLY A 110 -1.92 -11.72 -2.90
N VAL A 111 -1.10 -10.66 -2.82
CA VAL A 111 -0.65 -10.08 -1.55
C VAL A 111 -1.80 -9.37 -0.86
N ASN A 112 -2.08 -9.74 0.39
CA ASN A 112 -3.09 -9.06 1.19
C ASN A 112 -2.55 -7.74 1.75
N TYR A 113 -2.81 -6.64 1.03
CA TYR A 113 -2.48 -5.29 1.46
C TYR A 113 -3.51 -4.68 2.44
N GLY A 114 -4.65 -5.36 2.64
CA GLY A 114 -5.75 -4.90 3.46
C GLY A 114 -6.58 -3.77 2.82
N PHE A 115 -7.56 -3.27 3.57
CA PHE A 115 -8.39 -2.12 3.20
C PHE A 115 -9.09 -2.24 1.83
N GLY A 116 -9.55 -3.46 1.50
CA GLY A 116 -10.16 -3.78 0.22
C GLY A 116 -9.27 -4.58 -0.73
N TYR A 117 -7.96 -4.66 -0.47
CA TYR A 117 -7.02 -5.47 -1.23
C TYR A 117 -6.69 -6.77 -0.49
N GLY A 118 -7.63 -7.71 -0.50
CA GLY A 118 -7.53 -8.98 0.25
C GLY A 118 -6.67 -10.06 -0.41
N GLY A 119 -6.11 -9.79 -1.59
CA GLY A 119 -5.34 -10.75 -2.39
C GLY A 119 -5.99 -11.12 -3.73
N VAL A 120 -7.28 -10.81 -3.91
CA VAL A 120 -7.99 -10.97 -5.19
C VAL A 120 -8.88 -9.76 -5.40
N GLY A 121 -8.82 -9.15 -6.59
CA GLY A 121 -9.66 -8.01 -6.97
C GLY A 121 -9.63 -6.86 -5.95
N PHE A 122 -10.74 -6.13 -5.81
CA PHE A 122 -10.85 -5.02 -4.87
C PHE A 122 -12.26 -4.90 -4.27
N GLY A 123 -12.32 -4.94 -2.94
CA GLY A 123 -13.55 -4.84 -2.16
C GLY A 123 -13.74 -3.51 -1.42
N GLY A 124 -12.86 -2.51 -1.64
CA GLY A 124 -12.88 -1.25 -0.89
C GLY A 124 -13.95 -0.25 -1.34
N GLY A 125 -14.56 -0.46 -2.50
CA GLY A 125 -15.60 0.40 -3.05
C GLY A 125 -15.86 0.11 -4.52
N VAL A 126 -16.76 0.87 -5.11
CA VAL A 126 -17.24 0.70 -6.49
C VAL A 126 -17.64 2.05 -7.08
N TRP A 127 -17.35 2.25 -8.36
CA TRP A 127 -17.89 3.37 -9.14
C TRP A 127 -19.34 3.08 -9.54
N GLN A 128 -20.25 4.00 -9.22
CA GLN A 128 -21.66 3.93 -9.62
C GLN A 128 -22.12 5.32 -10.07
N GLY A 129 -22.56 5.44 -11.32
CA GLY A 129 -23.05 6.72 -11.87
C GLY A 129 -22.01 7.85 -11.81
N GLY A 130 -20.72 7.55 -11.98
CA GLY A 130 -19.63 8.53 -11.90
C GLY A 130 -19.21 8.93 -10.48
N VAL A 131 -19.86 8.38 -9.45
CA VAL A 131 -19.53 8.61 -8.03
C VAL A 131 -18.92 7.36 -7.43
N PHE A 132 -17.83 7.52 -6.68
CA PHE A 132 -17.24 6.39 -5.95
C PHE A 132 -18.01 6.15 -4.65
N ARG A 133 -18.51 4.92 -4.48
CA ARG A 133 -19.16 4.46 -3.26
C ARG A 133 -18.19 3.61 -2.44
N TYR A 134 -18.08 3.91 -1.15
CA TYR A 134 -17.12 3.28 -0.26
C TYR A 134 -17.71 2.10 0.51
N ASN A 135 -17.00 0.96 0.52
CA ASN A 135 -17.36 -0.17 1.37
C ASN A 135 -16.79 0.00 2.79
N THR A 136 -17.60 0.55 3.68
CA THR A 136 -17.20 0.82 5.07
C THR A 136 -16.92 -0.44 5.91
N ALA A 137 -17.15 -1.65 5.37
CA ALA A 137 -16.68 -2.89 5.99
C ALA A 137 -15.15 -3.00 6.03
N VAL A 138 -14.44 -2.37 5.09
CA VAL A 138 -12.99 -2.52 4.93
C VAL A 138 -12.23 -1.21 4.76
N VAL A 139 -12.89 -0.10 4.39
CA VAL A 139 -12.26 1.22 4.31
C VAL A 139 -12.74 2.19 5.39
N ASN A 140 -11.84 3.05 5.84
CA ASN A 140 -12.04 4.06 6.85
C ASN A 140 -12.46 5.39 6.21
N VAL A 141 -13.76 5.66 6.20
CA VAL A 141 -14.34 6.93 5.73
C VAL A 141 -15.15 7.57 6.84
N ASN A 142 -15.11 8.90 6.93
CA ASN A 142 -15.98 9.61 7.86
C ASN A 142 -17.40 9.71 7.27
N GLN A 143 -18.32 8.90 7.79
CA GLN A 143 -19.71 8.82 7.31
C GLN A 143 -20.53 10.09 7.58
N THR A 144 -20.06 11.01 8.43
CA THR A 144 -20.72 12.31 8.63
C THR A 144 -20.42 13.29 7.49
N VAL A 145 -19.36 13.05 6.71
CA VAL A 145 -18.93 13.91 5.58
C VAL A 145 -19.10 13.18 4.25
N ILE A 146 -18.89 11.87 4.22
CA ILE A 146 -18.96 11.02 3.03
C ILE A 146 -20.20 10.14 3.16
N HIS A 147 -21.26 10.49 2.45
CA HIS A 147 -22.54 9.75 2.50
C HIS A 147 -22.64 8.63 1.45
N ASN A 148 -21.79 8.68 0.42
CA ASN A 148 -21.73 7.67 -0.64
C ASN A 148 -21.05 6.39 -0.14
N THR A 149 -21.73 5.67 0.74
CA THR A 149 -21.18 4.49 1.41
C THR A 149 -22.14 3.30 1.33
N TYR A 150 -21.61 2.12 1.58
CA TYR A 150 -22.35 0.88 1.78
C TYR A 150 -21.53 -0.06 2.69
N VAL A 151 -22.13 -1.21 3.02
CA VAL A 151 -21.48 -2.27 3.79
C VAL A 151 -21.65 -3.59 3.05
N ASP A 152 -20.57 -4.15 2.56
CA ASP A 152 -20.50 -5.54 2.08
C ASP A 152 -19.40 -6.28 2.83
N ARG A 153 -19.80 -7.26 3.64
CA ARG A 153 -18.87 -8.08 4.45
C ARG A 153 -18.46 -9.38 3.77
N THR A 154 -19.00 -9.70 2.60
CA THR A 154 -18.63 -10.91 1.86
C THR A 154 -17.15 -10.88 1.46
N VAL A 155 -16.62 -9.70 1.17
CA VAL A 155 -15.21 -9.44 0.82
C VAL A 155 -14.20 -9.83 1.91
N ILE A 156 -14.64 -10.04 3.16
CA ILE A 156 -13.76 -10.39 4.29
C ILE A 156 -13.64 -11.91 4.47
N ARG A 157 -14.65 -12.69 4.05
CA ARG A 157 -14.78 -14.12 4.42
C ARG A 157 -13.65 -15.00 3.89
N ASN A 158 -13.08 -14.65 2.74
CA ASN A 158 -12.04 -15.42 2.06
C ASN A 158 -10.67 -14.73 2.07
N THR A 159 -10.46 -13.77 2.98
CA THR A 159 -9.19 -13.04 3.08
C THR A 159 -8.24 -13.72 4.05
N THR A 160 -7.16 -14.31 3.54
CA THR A 160 -6.08 -14.83 4.37
C THR A 160 -5.28 -13.68 4.99
N ILE A 161 -5.37 -13.49 6.30
CA ILE A 161 -4.61 -12.45 7.01
C ILE A 161 -3.19 -12.99 7.29
N ASN A 162 -2.24 -12.57 6.46
CA ASN A 162 -0.82 -12.81 6.67
C ASN A 162 -0.03 -11.50 6.51
N ARG A 163 1.28 -11.54 6.75
CA ARG A 163 2.17 -10.37 6.58
C ARG A 163 3.14 -10.58 5.41
N VAL A 164 2.84 -11.49 4.50
CA VAL A 164 3.69 -11.76 3.34
C VAL A 164 3.60 -10.57 2.39
N SER A 165 4.72 -10.17 1.79
CA SER A 165 4.83 -8.96 0.96
C SER A 165 5.21 -9.27 -0.50
N TYR A 166 5.25 -10.54 -0.88
CA TYR A 166 5.63 -10.98 -2.22
C TYR A 166 4.88 -12.25 -2.65
N ASN A 167 4.82 -12.45 -3.96
CA ASN A 167 4.28 -13.64 -4.63
C ASN A 167 5.41 -14.62 -5.00
N GLY A 168 5.16 -15.93 -4.92
CA GLY A 168 6.10 -16.99 -5.30
C GLY A 168 6.52 -17.88 -4.12
N PRO A 169 7.38 -18.89 -4.36
CA PRO A 169 7.84 -19.83 -3.33
C PRO A 169 8.30 -19.16 -2.03
N GLY A 170 7.77 -19.61 -0.89
CA GLY A 170 8.04 -19.01 0.43
C GLY A 170 7.23 -17.75 0.74
N GLY A 171 6.48 -17.24 -0.23
CA GLY A 171 5.56 -16.12 -0.12
C GLY A 171 4.11 -16.51 -0.38
N VAL A 172 3.37 -15.66 -1.10
CA VAL A 172 2.01 -15.98 -1.53
C VAL A 172 2.06 -16.78 -2.82
N GLU A 173 1.53 -18.00 -2.81
CA GLU A 173 1.44 -18.85 -4.00
C GLU A 173 0.12 -18.61 -4.75
N ALA A 174 -0.06 -17.39 -5.26
CA ALA A 174 -1.25 -17.01 -6.03
C ALA A 174 -0.96 -16.92 -7.53
N ARG A 175 -1.98 -17.19 -8.34
CA ARG A 175 -1.98 -16.97 -9.80
C ARG A 175 -3.11 -16.04 -10.18
N PRO A 176 -2.97 -15.24 -11.25
CA PRO A 176 -4.01 -14.33 -11.69
C PRO A 176 -5.24 -15.10 -12.17
N THR A 177 -6.42 -14.67 -11.72
CA THR A 177 -7.71 -15.14 -12.26
C THR A 177 -7.92 -14.68 -13.70
N ALA A 178 -8.87 -15.27 -14.43
CA ALA A 178 -9.17 -14.86 -15.81
C ALA A 178 -9.57 -13.38 -15.90
N GLN A 179 -10.32 -12.89 -14.90
CA GLN A 179 -10.73 -11.49 -14.81
C GLN A 179 -9.53 -10.57 -14.58
N GLU A 180 -8.63 -10.94 -13.65
CA GLU A 180 -7.42 -10.17 -13.41
C GLU A 180 -6.47 -10.18 -14.61
N GLN A 181 -6.36 -11.30 -15.33
CA GLN A 181 -5.59 -11.38 -16.58
C GLN A 181 -6.17 -10.46 -17.66
N SER A 182 -7.50 -10.38 -17.77
CA SER A 182 -8.15 -9.42 -18.67
C SER A 182 -7.83 -8.00 -18.26
N ALA A 183 -7.97 -7.66 -16.98
CA ALA A 183 -7.67 -6.33 -16.44
C ALA A 183 -6.20 -5.92 -16.64
N MET A 184 -5.26 -6.87 -16.57
CA MET A 184 -3.84 -6.63 -16.87
C MET A 184 -3.54 -6.29 -18.33
N ARG A 185 -4.46 -6.56 -19.26
CA ARG A 185 -4.30 -6.26 -20.69
C ARG A 185 -5.01 -4.98 -21.12
N GLU A 186 -5.78 -4.37 -20.23
CA GLU A 186 -6.47 -3.10 -20.49
C GLU A 186 -5.48 -1.94 -20.62
N GLN A 187 -5.95 -0.81 -21.14
CA GLN A 187 -5.16 0.42 -21.10
C GLN A 187 -5.02 0.91 -19.66
N HIS A 188 -3.79 1.20 -19.25
CA HIS A 188 -3.48 1.67 -17.90
C HIS A 188 -2.85 3.05 -17.88
N PHE A 189 -3.02 3.74 -16.76
CA PHE A 189 -2.22 4.90 -16.41
C PHE A 189 -1.18 4.48 -15.35
N GLN A 190 0.05 4.92 -15.56
CA GLN A 190 1.12 4.77 -14.59
C GLN A 190 0.81 5.55 -13.30
N PRO A 191 1.56 5.30 -12.19
CA PRO A 191 1.43 6.11 -10.99
C PRO A 191 1.55 7.60 -11.33
N THR A 192 0.70 8.44 -10.71
CA THR A 192 0.72 9.88 -10.99
C THR A 192 2.04 10.52 -10.53
N GLY A 193 2.36 11.72 -11.04
CA GLY A 193 3.54 12.46 -10.59
C GLY A 193 3.59 12.67 -9.07
N GLU A 194 2.43 12.87 -8.43
CA GLU A 194 2.32 12.98 -6.97
C GLU A 194 2.67 11.65 -6.27
N GLN A 195 2.23 10.50 -6.81
CA GLN A 195 2.58 9.19 -6.26
C GLN A 195 4.08 8.91 -6.41
N LEU A 196 4.69 9.31 -7.52
CA LEU A 196 6.13 9.20 -7.73
C LEU A 196 6.91 10.10 -6.76
N SER A 197 6.46 11.35 -6.55
CA SER A 197 7.04 12.24 -5.54
C SER A 197 6.93 11.68 -4.13
N HIS A 198 5.78 11.08 -3.78
CA HIS A 198 5.57 10.39 -2.50
C HIS A 198 6.55 9.23 -2.29
N GLN A 199 6.79 8.42 -3.32
CA GLN A 199 7.79 7.36 -3.29
C GLN A 199 9.22 7.92 -3.15
N GLN A 200 9.57 8.98 -3.88
CA GLN A 200 10.89 9.62 -3.79
C GLN A 200 11.16 10.18 -2.40
N ASN A 201 10.16 10.84 -1.79
CA ASN A 201 10.23 11.35 -0.42
C ASN A 201 10.45 10.21 0.60
N ALA A 202 9.80 9.06 0.39
CA ALA A 202 10.03 7.87 1.20
C ALA A 202 11.43 7.27 1.00
N ALA A 203 11.96 7.31 -0.23
CA ALA A 203 13.28 6.78 -0.57
C ALA A 203 14.43 7.53 0.14
N ILE A 204 14.29 8.84 0.32
CA ILE A 204 15.31 9.67 0.99
C ILE A 204 15.13 9.73 2.51
N ASP A 205 13.96 9.36 3.05
CA ASP A 205 13.74 9.27 4.50
C ASP A 205 14.40 8.01 5.06
N ARG A 206 15.59 8.17 5.67
CA ARG A 206 16.33 7.08 6.30
C ARG A 206 15.52 6.30 7.34
N ASN A 207 14.47 6.88 7.93
CA ASN A 207 13.61 6.18 8.88
C ASN A 207 12.67 5.16 8.20
N GLN A 208 12.50 5.23 6.88
CA GLN A 208 11.76 4.24 6.09
C GLN A 208 12.59 3.03 5.70
N LEU A 209 13.93 3.12 5.77
CA LEU A 209 14.82 2.01 5.42
C LEU A 209 14.65 0.83 6.37
N ALA A 210 14.41 -0.36 5.80
CA ALA A 210 14.28 -1.61 6.52
C ALA A 210 15.52 -1.94 7.36
N SER A 211 16.71 -1.60 6.86
CA SER A 211 17.99 -1.77 7.58
C SER A 211 18.09 -0.89 8.84
N VAL A 212 17.40 0.25 8.85
CA VAL A 212 17.37 1.20 9.98
C VAL A 212 16.28 0.83 10.98
N ASN A 213 15.07 0.54 10.48
CA ASN A 213 13.89 0.30 11.31
C ASN A 213 13.58 -1.19 11.55
N GLY A 214 14.40 -2.11 11.03
CA GLY A 214 14.23 -3.55 11.16
C GLY A 214 12.94 -4.08 10.51
N GLY A 215 12.44 -3.44 9.45
CA GLY A 215 11.16 -3.76 8.81
C GLY A 215 9.93 -3.16 9.50
N HIS A 216 10.11 -2.21 10.42
CA HIS A 216 9.04 -1.60 11.22
C HIS A 216 9.06 -0.06 11.05
N PRO A 217 8.61 0.46 9.89
CA PRO A 217 8.65 1.88 9.58
C PRO A 217 7.76 2.70 10.52
N ARG A 218 8.21 3.91 10.89
CA ARG A 218 7.46 4.80 11.79
C ARG A 218 6.27 5.49 11.13
N ASN A 219 6.42 5.81 9.83
CA ASN A 219 5.34 6.41 9.05
C ASN A 219 4.83 5.33 8.10
N VAL A 220 3.77 4.63 8.52
CA VAL A 220 3.21 3.51 7.79
C VAL A 220 2.12 3.94 6.79
N ALA A 221 1.45 5.05 7.08
CA ALA A 221 0.40 5.62 6.26
C ALA A 221 0.35 7.16 6.34
N MET A 222 -0.32 7.79 5.39
CA MET A 222 -0.57 9.24 5.30
C MET A 222 -2.01 9.50 4.85
N ASN A 223 -2.62 10.56 5.36
CA ASN A 223 -4.03 10.86 5.02
C ASN A 223 -4.20 11.34 3.56
N ARG A 224 -3.20 11.97 2.97
CA ARG A 224 -3.08 12.33 1.55
C ARG A 224 -1.60 12.52 1.23
N ILE A 225 -1.26 12.61 -0.05
CA ILE A 225 0.12 12.92 -0.48
C ILE A 225 0.53 14.27 0.10
N ASN A 226 1.75 14.37 0.64
CA ASN A 226 2.27 15.52 1.41
C ASN A 226 1.40 15.91 2.63
N GLY A 227 0.51 15.02 3.07
CA GLY A 227 -0.38 15.22 4.20
C GLY A 227 0.24 14.87 5.56
N ARG A 228 -0.65 14.73 6.55
CA ARG A 228 -0.26 14.34 7.91
C ARG A 228 0.10 12.85 7.93
N ARG A 229 1.25 12.55 8.55
CA ARG A 229 1.71 11.19 8.82
C ARG A 229 0.77 10.52 9.82
N PHE A 230 0.42 9.28 9.56
CA PHE A 230 -0.45 8.47 10.41
C PHE A 230 0.38 7.32 11.00
N ASN A 231 0.72 7.46 12.27
CA ASN A 231 1.49 6.51 13.07
C ASN A 231 0.60 5.84 14.14
N GLU A 232 1.17 5.14 15.12
CA GLU A 232 0.42 4.54 16.23
C GLU A 232 -0.51 5.52 16.96
N GLN A 233 -0.12 6.79 17.09
CA GLN A 233 -0.99 7.82 17.67
C GLN A 233 -2.19 8.13 16.78
N GLY A 234 -2.01 8.12 15.45
CA GLY A 234 -3.10 8.20 14.49
C GLY A 234 -4.08 7.03 14.64
N ARG A 235 -3.58 5.81 14.88
CA ARG A 235 -4.42 4.61 15.09
C ARG A 235 -5.27 4.72 16.36
N ILE A 236 -4.70 5.26 17.44
CA ILE A 236 -5.41 5.48 18.70
C ILE A 236 -6.48 6.56 18.50
N ALA A 237 -6.12 7.69 17.89
CA ALA A 237 -7.07 8.76 17.58
C ALA A 237 -8.22 8.28 16.69
N GLN A 238 -7.94 7.42 15.69
CA GLN A 238 -8.98 6.82 14.86
C GLN A 238 -9.85 5.82 15.64
N GLY A 239 -9.29 5.04 16.56
CA GLY A 239 -10.07 4.17 17.45
C GLY A 239 -11.09 4.98 18.25
N ILE A 240 -10.68 6.11 18.82
CA ILE A 240 -11.56 7.03 19.57
C ILE A 240 -12.62 7.62 18.63
N ASN A 241 -12.22 8.18 17.49
CA ASN A 241 -13.12 8.86 16.56
C ASN A 241 -14.15 7.93 15.91
N SER A 242 -13.80 6.67 15.69
CA SER A 242 -14.71 5.65 15.13
C SER A 242 -15.57 4.97 16.20
N GLY A 243 -15.41 5.33 17.47
CA GLY A 243 -16.05 4.65 18.60
C GLY A 243 -15.56 3.23 18.84
N GLN A 244 -14.57 2.75 18.08
CA GLN A 244 -13.98 1.41 18.19
C GLN A 244 -13.10 1.27 19.44
N MET A 245 -12.69 2.37 20.05
CA MET A 245 -11.85 2.39 21.26
C MET A 245 -12.40 3.41 22.25
N ASN A 246 -12.56 3.01 23.51
CA ASN A 246 -12.95 3.95 24.57
C ASN A 246 -11.76 4.73 25.14
N ALA A 247 -12.04 5.81 25.89
CA ALA A 247 -11.01 6.69 26.45
C ALA A 247 -9.98 5.96 27.33
N ARG A 248 -10.39 4.91 28.05
CA ARG A 248 -9.48 4.12 28.91
C ARG A 248 -8.53 3.26 28.09
N GLU A 249 -9.00 2.66 27.01
CA GLU A 249 -8.17 1.89 26.08
C GLU A 249 -7.21 2.79 25.30
N ALA A 250 -7.69 3.95 24.86
CA ALA A 250 -6.85 4.96 24.24
C ALA A 250 -5.71 5.41 25.16
N ALA A 251 -6.02 5.77 26.41
CA ALA A 251 -5.00 6.15 27.38
C ALA A 251 -3.98 5.01 27.65
N ARG A 252 -4.42 3.75 27.65
CA ARG A 252 -3.52 2.59 27.81
C ARG A 252 -2.61 2.38 26.60
N ALA A 253 -3.14 2.59 25.40
CA ALA A 253 -2.37 2.50 24.16
C ALA A 253 -1.34 3.64 24.07
N GLU A 254 -1.72 4.87 24.43
CA GLU A 254 -0.84 6.04 24.49
C GLU A 254 0.29 5.86 25.50
N ASN A 255 -0.04 5.40 26.71
CA ASN A 255 0.94 5.14 27.75
C ASN A 255 1.95 4.06 27.34
N ARG A 256 1.51 2.99 26.67
CA ARG A 256 2.44 1.98 26.14
C ARG A 256 3.33 2.55 25.05
N GLN A 257 2.78 3.36 24.14
CA GLN A 257 3.59 3.98 23.10
C GLN A 257 4.61 4.96 23.67
N ALA A 258 4.22 5.76 24.67
CA ALA A 258 5.11 6.65 25.41
C ALA A 258 6.24 5.86 26.11
N ASN A 259 5.93 4.71 26.72
CA ASN A 259 6.94 3.85 27.35
C ASN A 259 7.91 3.22 26.35
N ILE A 260 7.45 2.86 25.14
CA ILE A 260 8.33 2.35 24.09
C ILE A 260 9.22 3.47 23.56
N ASN A 261 8.66 4.65 23.30
CA ASN A 261 9.42 5.82 22.85
C ASN A 261 10.47 6.27 23.90
N ARG A 262 10.13 6.24 25.19
CA ARG A 262 11.08 6.52 26.28
C ARG A 262 12.25 5.54 26.28
N SER A 263 11.98 4.24 26.13
CA SER A 263 13.02 3.20 26.00
C SER A 263 13.92 3.46 24.81
N ILE A 264 13.34 3.71 23.63
CA ILE A 264 14.11 4.02 22.41
C ILE A 264 15.04 5.21 22.63
N THR A 265 14.57 6.27 23.28
CA THR A 265 15.38 7.46 23.57
C THR A 265 16.50 7.16 24.58
N GLN A 266 16.23 6.37 25.63
CA GLN A 266 17.23 5.95 26.60
C GLN A 266 18.30 5.05 25.98
N ASP A 267 17.88 4.02 25.25
CA ASP A 267 18.75 3.07 24.55
C ASP A 267 19.65 3.81 23.54
N ARG A 268 19.09 4.78 22.81
CA ARG A 268 19.89 5.62 21.91
C ARG A 268 20.88 6.51 22.64
N ARG A 269 20.49 7.13 23.76
CA ARG A 269 21.41 7.95 24.57
C ARG A 269 22.56 7.12 25.12
N ALA A 270 22.30 5.89 25.53
CA ALA A 270 23.31 4.96 26.03
C ALA A 270 24.30 4.52 24.95
N ASN A 271 23.87 4.44 23.69
CA ASN A 271 24.66 3.90 22.57
C ASN A 271 25.06 4.95 21.53
N GLY A 272 25.37 6.18 21.96
CA GLY A 272 25.89 7.23 21.08
C GLY A 272 24.93 7.62 19.94
N GLY A 273 23.62 7.55 20.19
CA GLY A 273 22.55 7.85 19.24
C GLY A 273 22.05 6.64 18.42
N ARG A 274 22.60 5.44 18.61
CA ARG A 274 22.28 4.24 17.82
C ARG A 274 21.53 3.22 18.68
N LEU A 275 20.93 2.20 18.07
CA LEU A 275 20.35 1.07 18.79
C LEU A 275 21.17 -0.19 18.48
N THR A 276 21.48 -0.98 19.49
CA THR A 276 22.13 -2.28 19.31
C THR A 276 21.19 -3.25 18.56
N PRO A 277 21.71 -4.34 17.97
CA PRO A 277 20.85 -5.38 17.38
C PRO A 277 19.85 -5.97 18.38
N GLN A 278 20.26 -6.18 19.64
CA GLN A 278 19.41 -6.73 20.69
C GLN A 278 18.28 -5.76 21.09
N GLU A 279 18.60 -4.48 21.25
CA GLU A 279 17.61 -3.43 21.55
C GLU A 279 16.59 -3.30 20.42
N ARG A 280 17.04 -3.33 19.16
CA ARG A 280 16.14 -3.33 18.00
C ARG A 280 15.17 -4.51 18.05
N GLN A 281 15.65 -5.72 18.35
CA GLN A 281 14.79 -6.90 18.48
C GLN A 281 13.77 -6.74 19.61
N ASN A 282 14.18 -6.20 20.76
CA ASN A 282 13.33 -5.95 21.91
C ASN A 282 12.26 -4.88 21.62
N ILE A 283 12.65 -3.77 20.98
CA ILE A 283 11.74 -2.71 20.54
C ILE A 283 10.73 -3.26 19.54
N ASN A 284 11.18 -4.05 18.56
CA ASN A 284 10.30 -4.68 17.57
C ASN A 284 9.26 -5.58 18.25
N ARG A 285 9.65 -6.38 19.24
CA ARG A 285 8.72 -7.21 20.03
C ARG A 285 7.67 -6.36 20.75
N ARG A 286 8.10 -5.26 21.38
CA ARG A 286 7.21 -4.34 22.11
C ARG A 286 6.24 -3.60 21.18
N GLN A 287 6.71 -3.12 20.03
CA GLN A 287 5.87 -2.47 19.02
C GLN A 287 4.84 -3.46 18.44
N ASN A 288 5.25 -4.70 18.14
CA ASN A 288 4.33 -5.74 17.68
C ASN A 288 3.25 -6.07 18.73
N ASN A 289 3.62 -6.12 20.01
CA ASN A 289 2.66 -6.32 21.11
C ASN A 289 1.68 -5.15 21.25
N ALA A 290 2.17 -3.91 21.14
CA ALA A 290 1.33 -2.71 21.18
C ALA A 290 0.36 -2.67 19.99
N SER A 291 0.85 -2.96 18.78
CA SER A 291 0.04 -3.02 17.56
C SER A 291 -1.08 -4.06 17.64
N ARG A 292 -0.78 -5.27 18.14
CA ARG A 292 -1.77 -6.34 18.38
C ARG A 292 -2.81 -5.93 19.41
N GLN A 293 -2.40 -5.21 20.44
CA GLN A 293 -3.32 -4.77 21.47
C GLN A 293 -4.23 -3.64 20.99
N ILE A 294 -3.71 -2.63 20.30
CA ILE A 294 -4.53 -1.59 19.65
C ILE A 294 -5.55 -2.25 18.71
N TYR A 295 -5.13 -3.29 17.97
CA TYR A 295 -6.06 -4.08 17.17
C TYR A 295 -7.14 -4.77 18.01
N ARG A 296 -6.77 -5.49 19.09
CA ARG A 296 -7.74 -6.15 19.98
C ARG A 296 -8.71 -5.16 20.61
N GLU A 297 -8.22 -4.04 21.11
CA GLU A 297 -9.05 -2.99 21.71
C GLU A 297 -10.06 -2.45 20.69
N LYS A 298 -9.64 -2.23 19.44
CA LYS A 298 -10.55 -1.83 18.37
C LYS A 298 -11.65 -2.85 18.01
N HIS A 299 -11.49 -4.12 18.38
CA HIS A 299 -12.38 -5.22 17.98
C HIS A 299 -13.00 -5.96 19.18
N ASN A 300 -12.88 -5.41 20.39
CA ASN A 300 -13.37 -6.07 21.62
C ASN A 300 -14.86 -5.80 21.92
N GLY A 301 -15.56 -5.09 21.03
CA GLY A 301 -16.97 -4.72 21.18
C GLY A 301 -17.24 -3.63 22.23
N ARG A 302 -16.22 -3.11 22.93
CA ARG A 302 -16.36 -2.04 23.93
C ARG A 302 -16.28 -0.69 23.24
N VAL A 303 -17.42 -0.19 22.81
CA VAL A 303 -17.52 1.13 22.19
C VAL A 303 -17.43 2.25 23.25
N ALA A 304 -16.93 3.42 22.84
CA ALA A 304 -17.06 4.62 23.67
C ALA A 304 -18.55 4.94 23.90
N PRO A 305 -18.98 5.32 25.11
CA PRO A 305 -20.34 5.81 25.33
C PRO A 305 -20.57 7.04 24.43
N ARG A 306 -21.76 7.11 23.84
CA ARG A 306 -22.22 8.25 23.04
C ARG A 306 -22.39 9.49 23.91
#